data_AF-A0A0R3U336-F1
#
_entry.id   AF-A0A0R3U336-F1
#
_cell.length_a   1.000
_cell.length_b   1.000
_cell.length_c   1.000
_cell.angle_alpha   90.00
_cell.angle_beta   90.00
_cell.angle_gamma   90.00
#
_symmetry.space_group_name_H-M   'P 1'
#
loop_
_entity.id
_entity.type
_entity.pdbx_description
1 polymer ?
#
loop_
_entity_poly.entity_id
_entity_poly.type
_entity_poly.pdbx_seq_one_letter_code
_entity_poly.pdbx_strand_id
1 'polypeptide(L)'
;MSQAFSRDRLYQIFQQLDVDRSGSLSASEIQKALSNGTWNPFNIMTVQAMIDLFSTNHSMEINFDEFLRLWAFVENWQRYFKAVDRDNSGCIDIGELQAAITQAGYRLSYGMFKLMMCRFDRQKKGVIYFDDFVHMCIVLQKLTEQFRNLDTDRDGYITIGYEDFLVRIFTVFT
;
A
#
# COMPACT_ATOMS: atom_id res chain seq x y z
N MET A 1 -19.06 -2.48 15.76
CA MET A 1 -19.57 -2.10 14.43
C MET A 1 -18.94 -0.77 14.07
N SER A 2 -18.01 -0.73 13.10
CA SER A 2 -17.48 0.54 12.60
C SER A 2 -18.61 1.26 11.86
N GLN A 3 -19.11 2.37 12.39
CA GLN A 3 -19.98 3.26 11.62
C GLN A 3 -19.18 3.72 10.40
N ALA A 4 -19.63 3.36 9.20
CA ALA A 4 -19.14 3.99 7.99
C ALA A 4 -19.41 5.49 8.12
N PHE A 5 -18.38 6.31 7.96
CA PHE A 5 -18.53 7.76 8.03
C PHE A 5 -19.49 8.23 6.93
N SER A 6 -20.43 9.11 7.28
CA SER A 6 -21.30 9.73 6.27
C SER A 6 -20.45 10.59 5.31
N ARG A 7 -20.92 10.79 4.07
CA ARG A 7 -20.25 11.65 3.09
C ARG A 7 -19.99 13.05 3.66
N ASP A 8 -20.94 13.61 4.40
CA ASP A 8 -20.78 14.92 5.07
C ASP A 8 -19.66 14.92 6.10
N ARG A 9 -19.53 13.84 6.87
CA ARG A 9 -18.46 13.70 7.86
C ARG A 9 -17.09 13.55 7.19
N LEU A 10 -17.03 12.80 6.08
CA LEU A 10 -15.82 12.68 5.27
C LEU A 10 -15.46 14.01 4.61
N TYR A 11 -16.44 14.82 4.21
CA TYR A 11 -16.20 16.16 3.69
C TYR A 11 -15.63 17.10 4.75
N GLN A 12 -16.14 17.03 5.99
CA GLN A 12 -15.55 17.78 7.11
C GLN A 12 -14.10 17.37 7.38
N ILE A 13 -13.81 16.07 7.32
CA ILE A 13 -12.43 15.57 7.47
C ILE A 13 -11.57 16.11 6.32
N PHE A 14 -12.03 15.99 5.08
CA PHE A 14 -11.32 16.52 3.91
C PHE A 14 -10.96 18.00 4.08
N GLN A 15 -11.93 18.84 4.49
CA GLN A 15 -11.70 20.27 4.75
C GLN A 15 -10.72 20.56 5.90
N GLN A 16 -10.59 19.65 6.86
CA GLN A 16 -9.59 19.79 7.94
C GLN A 16 -8.19 19.39 7.49
N LEU A 17 -8.09 18.49 6.52
CA LEU A 17 -6.82 18.03 5.96
C LEU A 17 -6.29 18.97 4.88
N ASP A 18 -7.18 19.62 4.13
CA ASP A 18 -6.88 20.64 3.11
C ASP A 18 -6.49 21.95 3.81
N VAL A 19 -5.24 22.02 4.28
CA VAL A 19 -4.73 23.11 5.12
C VAL A 19 -4.57 24.38 4.29
N ASP A 20 -4.14 24.22 3.05
CA ASP A 20 -3.95 25.36 2.13
C ASP A 20 -5.24 25.79 1.43
N ARG A 21 -6.33 25.02 1.57
CA ARG A 21 -7.66 25.26 0.99
C ARG A 21 -7.63 25.29 -0.53
N SER A 22 -6.76 24.48 -1.13
CA SER A 22 -6.66 24.30 -2.57
C SER A 22 -7.88 23.59 -3.16
N GLY A 23 -8.67 22.89 -2.34
CA GLY A 23 -9.77 22.03 -2.78
C GLY A 23 -9.32 20.64 -3.21
N SER A 24 -8.03 20.32 -3.04
CA SER A 24 -7.42 19.01 -3.25
C SER A 24 -6.51 18.67 -2.08
N LEU A 25 -6.13 17.40 -1.93
CA LEU A 25 -5.21 16.96 -0.87
C LEU A 25 -3.90 16.49 -1.48
N SER A 26 -2.81 17.11 -1.05
CA SER A 26 -1.45 16.68 -1.36
C SER A 26 -1.04 15.44 -0.56
N ALA A 27 -0.01 14.74 -1.02
CA ALA A 27 0.61 13.63 -0.27
C ALA A 27 1.05 14.04 1.14
N SER A 28 1.52 15.27 1.31
CA SER A 28 1.95 15.79 2.62
C SER A 28 0.80 15.99 3.59
N GLU A 29 -0.37 16.42 3.11
CA GLU A 29 -1.57 16.60 3.93
C GLU A 29 -2.14 15.25 4.36
N ILE A 30 -2.21 14.28 3.43
CA ILE A 30 -2.65 12.92 3.73
C ILE A 30 -1.68 12.23 4.68
N GLN A 31 -0.37 12.40 4.51
CA GLN A 31 0.62 11.80 5.41
C GLN A 31 0.43 12.26 6.87
N LYS A 32 0.12 13.55 7.08
CA LYS A 32 -0.15 14.10 8.42
C LYS A 32 -1.47 13.59 9.00
N ALA A 33 -2.43 13.25 8.14
CA ALA A 33 -3.73 12.73 8.54
C ALA A 33 -3.69 11.28 9.01
N LEU A 34 -2.81 10.47 8.41
CA LEU A 34 -2.76 9.02 8.64
C LEU A 34 -1.80 8.66 9.77
N SER A 35 -2.25 7.78 10.66
CA SER A 35 -1.40 7.15 11.67
C SER A 35 -1.14 5.70 11.30
N ASN A 36 0.09 5.23 11.50
CA ASN A 36 0.48 3.83 11.38
C ASN A 36 0.50 3.10 12.73
N GLY A 37 -0.08 3.70 13.79
CA GLY A 37 -0.04 3.15 15.15
C GLY A 37 1.27 3.41 15.89
N THR A 38 2.20 4.18 15.29
CA THR A 38 3.46 4.59 15.92
C THR A 38 3.57 6.10 16.01
N TRP A 39 4.65 6.58 16.65
CA TRP A 39 5.01 8.00 16.71
C TRP A 39 5.77 8.49 15.46
N ASN A 40 6.04 7.60 14.51
CA ASN A 40 6.72 7.95 13.26
C ASN A 40 5.70 8.38 12.19
N PRO A 41 6.07 9.33 11.31
CA PRO A 41 5.23 9.70 10.18
C PRO A 41 4.85 8.49 9.32
N PHE A 42 3.64 8.50 8.79
CA PHE A 42 3.18 7.51 7.82
C PHE A 42 4.13 7.47 6.62
N ASN A 43 4.33 6.30 6.03
CA ASN A 43 5.21 6.15 4.87
C ASN A 43 4.72 6.99 3.69
N ILE A 44 5.52 7.99 3.31
CA ILE A 44 5.18 8.86 2.17
C ILE A 44 5.09 8.07 0.87
N MET A 45 5.88 7.02 0.70
CA MET A 45 5.82 6.16 -0.51
C MET A 45 4.51 5.39 -0.56
N THR A 46 3.92 5.03 0.59
CA THR A 46 2.59 4.45 0.65
C THR A 46 1.54 5.47 0.27
N VAL A 47 1.62 6.69 0.80
CA VAL A 47 0.67 7.76 0.45
C VAL A 47 0.73 8.08 -1.04
N GLN A 48 1.93 8.20 -1.60
CA GLN A 48 2.12 8.47 -3.03
C GLN A 48 1.51 7.34 -3.87
N ALA A 49 1.82 6.08 -3.53
CA ALA A 49 1.22 4.94 -4.21
C ALA A 49 -0.31 4.89 -4.09
N MET A 50 -0.88 5.30 -2.95
CA MET A 50 -2.34 5.43 -2.79
C MET A 50 -2.91 6.53 -3.68
N ILE A 51 -2.26 7.68 -3.78
CA ILE A 51 -2.66 8.77 -4.69
C ILE A 51 -2.64 8.29 -6.14
N ASP A 52 -1.55 7.62 -6.55
CA ASP A 52 -1.37 7.13 -7.92
C ASP A 52 -2.45 6.11 -8.32
N LEU A 53 -2.99 5.34 -7.36
CA LEU A 53 -4.08 4.39 -7.59
C LEU A 53 -5.43 5.06 -7.85
N PHE A 54 -5.65 6.29 -7.38
CA PHE A 54 -6.97 6.93 -7.40
C PHE A 54 -7.05 8.22 -8.19
N SER A 55 -5.92 8.91 -8.43
CA SER A 55 -5.87 10.13 -9.22
C SER A 55 -6.19 9.82 -10.68
N THR A 56 -7.21 10.49 -11.21
CA THR A 56 -7.71 10.23 -12.58
C THR A 56 -6.93 10.98 -13.67
N ASN A 57 -6.14 11.97 -13.27
CA ASN A 57 -5.39 12.88 -14.14
C ASN A 57 -3.87 12.82 -13.90
N HIS A 58 -3.37 11.81 -13.15
CA HIS A 58 -1.99 11.78 -12.65
C HIS A 58 -1.59 13.05 -11.88
N SER A 59 -2.56 13.76 -11.29
CA SER A 59 -2.21 14.84 -10.39
C SER A 59 -1.57 14.25 -9.12
N MET A 60 -0.62 14.99 -8.56
CA MET A 60 0.04 14.65 -7.30
C MET A 60 -0.85 14.91 -6.08
N GLU A 61 -2.12 15.23 -6.32
CA GLU A 61 -3.13 15.61 -5.35
C GLU A 61 -4.42 14.84 -5.65
N ILE A 62 -5.33 14.78 -4.69
CA ILE A 62 -6.64 14.16 -4.90
C ILE A 62 -7.78 15.09 -4.53
N ASN A 63 -8.80 15.15 -5.36
CA ASN A 63 -10.04 15.87 -5.03
C ASN A 63 -10.91 15.07 -4.04
N PHE A 64 -12.05 15.64 -3.63
CA PHE A 64 -12.91 15.00 -2.65
C PHE A 64 -13.48 13.64 -3.10
N ASP A 65 -13.86 13.47 -4.37
CA ASP A 65 -14.41 12.20 -4.84
C ASP A 65 -13.34 11.10 -4.93
N GLU A 66 -12.09 11.48 -5.23
CA GLU A 66 -10.91 10.62 -5.15
C GLU A 66 -10.58 10.25 -3.69
N PHE A 67 -10.67 11.21 -2.78
CA PHE A 67 -10.50 11.00 -1.34
C PHE A 67 -11.50 9.98 -0.78
N LEU A 68 -12.75 9.97 -1.23
CA LEU A 68 -13.72 8.96 -0.78
C LEU A 68 -13.31 7.53 -1.16
N ARG A 69 -12.73 7.35 -2.36
CA ARG A 69 -12.21 6.04 -2.80
C ARG A 69 -10.98 5.65 -1.99
N LEU A 70 -10.06 6.59 -1.78
CA LEU A 70 -8.88 6.38 -0.93
C LEU A 70 -9.29 6.02 0.50
N TRP A 71 -10.27 6.71 1.08
CA TRP A 71 -10.76 6.43 2.43
C TRP A 71 -11.31 5.01 2.55
N ALA A 72 -12.18 4.61 1.62
CA ALA A 72 -12.72 3.25 1.59
C ALA A 72 -11.61 2.20 1.43
N PHE A 73 -10.59 2.49 0.62
CA PHE A 73 -9.42 1.64 0.46
C PHE A 73 -8.64 1.50 1.78
N VAL A 74 -8.34 2.60 2.46
CA VAL A 74 -7.63 2.59 3.75
C VAL A 74 -8.44 1.82 4.81
N GLU A 75 -9.76 2.02 4.90
CA GLU A 75 -10.61 1.27 5.84
C GLU A 75 -10.56 -0.24 5.57
N ASN A 76 -10.62 -0.65 4.30
CA ASN A 76 -10.54 -2.06 3.93
C ASN A 76 -9.17 -2.65 4.30
N TRP A 77 -8.08 -1.93 4.03
CA TRP A 77 -6.75 -2.35 4.44
C TRP A 77 -6.58 -2.42 5.94
N GLN A 78 -7.14 -1.49 6.71
CA GLN A 78 -7.10 -1.55 8.17
C GLN A 78 -7.82 -2.80 8.71
N ARG A 79 -8.97 -3.16 8.12
CA ARG A 79 -9.68 -4.40 8.48
C ARG A 79 -8.86 -5.63 8.14
N TYR A 80 -8.24 -5.66 6.96
CA TYR A 80 -7.39 -6.77 6.55
C TYR A 80 -6.15 -6.89 7.43
N PHE A 81 -5.46 -5.78 7.71
CA PHE A 81 -4.30 -5.74 8.60
C PHE A 81 -4.62 -6.31 9.97
N LYS A 82 -5.76 -5.90 10.57
CA LYS A 82 -6.23 -6.47 11.85
C LYS A 82 -6.54 -7.96 11.82
N ALA A 83 -6.86 -8.52 10.66
CA ALA A 83 -7.08 -9.96 10.51
C ALA A 83 -5.75 -10.72 10.35
N VAL A 84 -4.70 -10.03 9.87
CA VAL A 84 -3.34 -10.58 9.72
C VAL A 84 -2.57 -10.51 11.04
N ASP A 85 -2.66 -9.40 11.76
CA ASP A 85 -2.13 -9.17 13.11
C ASP A 85 -2.94 -9.99 14.12
N ARG A 86 -2.55 -11.26 14.32
CA ARG A 86 -3.30 -12.25 15.10
C ARG A 86 -3.11 -12.05 16.59
N ASP A 87 -1.94 -11.56 16.99
CA ASP A 87 -1.61 -11.30 18.39
C ASP A 87 -2.04 -9.90 18.85
N ASN A 88 -2.56 -9.07 17.93
CA ASN A 88 -2.94 -7.67 18.16
C ASN A 88 -1.76 -6.82 18.67
N SER A 89 -0.55 -7.11 18.20
CA SER A 89 0.66 -6.34 18.53
C SER A 89 0.70 -4.96 17.87
N GLY A 90 -0.15 -4.72 16.87
CA GLY A 90 -0.15 -3.50 16.05
C GLY A 90 0.93 -3.50 14.97
N CYS A 91 1.58 -4.63 14.74
CA CYS A 91 2.59 -4.85 13.71
C CYS A 91 2.48 -6.29 13.17
N ILE A 92 3.15 -6.56 12.05
CA ILE A 92 3.16 -7.87 11.41
C ILE A 92 4.55 -8.47 11.54
N ASP A 93 4.64 -9.64 12.15
CA ASP A 93 5.87 -10.44 12.17
C ASP A 93 6.03 -11.33 10.91
N ILE A 94 7.15 -12.03 10.80
CA ILE A 94 7.43 -12.88 9.64
C ILE A 94 6.45 -14.07 9.51
N GLY A 95 5.95 -14.61 10.63
CA GLY A 95 5.02 -15.72 10.64
C GLY A 95 3.62 -15.29 10.17
N GLU A 96 3.16 -14.13 10.65
CA GLU A 96 1.92 -13.49 10.22
C GLU A 96 1.98 -13.08 8.75
N LEU A 97 3.10 -12.48 8.33
CA LEU A 97 3.35 -12.15 6.93
C LEU A 97 3.27 -13.40 6.04
N GLN A 98 3.99 -14.45 6.42
CA GLN A 98 4.00 -15.70 5.67
C GLN A 98 2.60 -16.29 5.57
N ALA A 99 1.84 -16.30 6.65
CA ALA A 99 0.47 -16.79 6.67
C ALA A 99 -0.44 -15.98 5.73
N ALA A 100 -0.40 -14.64 5.83
CA ALA A 100 -1.25 -13.75 5.04
C ALA A 100 -0.98 -13.84 3.54
N ILE A 101 0.30 -13.79 3.15
CA ILE A 101 0.70 -13.85 1.74
C ILE A 101 0.43 -15.24 1.15
N THR A 102 0.63 -16.31 1.92
CA THR A 102 0.27 -17.67 1.49
C THR A 102 -1.24 -17.83 1.33
N GLN A 103 -2.03 -17.24 2.23
CA GLN A 103 -3.49 -17.23 2.15
C GLN A 103 -4.00 -16.45 0.93
N ALA A 104 -3.31 -15.36 0.56
CA ALA A 104 -3.57 -14.62 -0.67
C ALA A 104 -3.18 -15.37 -1.97
N GLY A 105 -2.67 -16.61 -1.85
CA GLY A 105 -2.38 -17.49 -2.99
C GLY A 105 -0.93 -17.45 -3.47
N TYR A 106 -0.06 -16.66 -2.84
CA TYR A 106 1.35 -16.63 -3.19
C TYR A 106 2.08 -17.89 -2.72
N ARG A 107 3.09 -18.28 -3.52
CA ARG A 107 3.98 -19.42 -3.27
C ARG A 107 5.42 -18.94 -3.30
N LEU A 108 5.88 -18.41 -2.17
CA LEU A 108 7.21 -17.83 -2.04
C LEU A 108 8.08 -18.66 -1.10
N SER A 109 9.40 -18.61 -1.33
CA SER A 109 10.36 -19.24 -0.43
C SER A 109 10.50 -18.45 0.87
N TYR A 110 10.95 -19.11 1.94
CA TYR A 110 11.25 -18.44 3.21
C TYR A 110 12.32 -17.34 3.06
N GLY A 111 13.29 -17.53 2.15
CA GLY A 111 14.28 -16.51 1.82
C GLY A 111 13.66 -15.24 1.22
N MET A 112 12.63 -15.39 0.38
CA MET A 112 11.88 -14.25 -0.16
C MET A 112 11.10 -13.51 0.93
N PHE A 113 10.46 -14.22 1.86
CA PHE A 113 9.80 -13.59 3.01
C PHE A 113 10.78 -12.77 3.86
N LYS A 114 11.98 -13.30 4.12
CA LYS A 114 13.04 -12.55 4.81
C LYS A 114 13.47 -11.30 4.04
N LEU A 115 13.61 -11.39 2.71
CA LEU A 115 13.94 -10.25 1.88
C LEU A 115 12.85 -9.18 1.94
N MET A 116 11.57 -9.57 1.87
CA MET A 116 10.44 -8.66 2.01
C MET A 116 10.44 -7.99 3.39
N MET A 117 10.60 -8.75 4.47
CA MET A 117 10.72 -8.18 5.83
C MET A 117 11.82 -7.13 5.89
N CYS A 118 13.03 -7.45 5.41
CA CYS A 118 14.16 -6.53 5.42
C CYS A 118 13.92 -5.27 4.55
N ARG A 119 13.23 -5.42 3.42
CA ARG A 119 12.99 -4.33 2.46
C ARG A 119 11.94 -3.33 2.92
N PHE A 120 10.93 -3.78 3.67
CA PHE A 120 9.78 -2.96 4.06
C PHE A 120 9.74 -2.63 5.56
N ASP A 121 10.53 -3.29 6.41
CA ASP A 121 10.76 -2.87 7.80
C ASP A 121 11.66 -1.62 7.85
N ARG A 122 11.06 -0.45 7.68
CA ARG A 122 11.78 0.84 7.75
C ARG A 122 12.38 1.11 9.13
N GLN A 123 11.79 0.55 10.20
CA GLN A 123 12.23 0.80 11.57
C GLN A 123 13.30 -0.19 12.04
N LYS A 124 13.62 -1.22 11.24
CA LYS A 124 14.60 -2.27 11.54
C LYS A 124 14.33 -2.98 12.87
N LYS A 125 13.06 -3.23 13.17
CA LYS A 125 12.59 -3.90 14.40
C LYS A 125 12.27 -5.38 14.20
N GLY A 126 12.39 -5.89 12.98
CA GLY A 126 11.97 -7.24 12.61
C GLY A 126 10.46 -7.38 12.43
N VAL A 127 9.73 -6.26 12.29
CA VAL A 127 8.27 -6.22 12.14
C VAL A 127 7.86 -5.18 11.09
N ILE A 128 6.69 -5.33 10.50
CA ILE A 128 6.14 -4.39 9.51
C ILE A 128 4.91 -3.70 10.08
N TYR A 129 4.88 -2.37 10.06
CA TYR A 129 3.72 -1.58 10.48
C TYR A 129 2.70 -1.41 9.34
N PHE A 130 1.49 -0.96 9.69
CA PHE A 130 0.36 -0.85 8.76
C PHE A 130 0.71 -0.19 7.42
N ASP A 131 1.35 0.96 7.45
CA ASP A 131 1.71 1.73 6.25
C ASP A 131 2.69 1.00 5.34
N ASP A 132 3.69 0.36 5.93
CA ASP A 132 4.69 -0.44 5.22
C ASP A 132 4.12 -1.74 4.66
N PHE A 133 3.18 -2.36 5.38
CA PHE A 133 2.47 -3.54 4.92
C PHE A 133 1.63 -3.24 3.69
N VAL A 134 0.88 -2.13 3.69
CA VAL A 134 0.08 -1.72 2.53
C VAL A 134 0.98 -1.45 1.33
N HIS A 135 2.09 -0.74 1.52
CA HIS A 135 3.04 -0.49 0.42
C HIS A 135 3.61 -1.79 -0.15
N MET A 136 4.05 -2.69 0.71
CA MET A 136 4.57 -3.99 0.31
C MET A 136 3.54 -4.78 -0.50
N CYS A 137 2.28 -4.81 -0.07
CA CYS A 137 1.22 -5.49 -0.81
C CYS A 137 0.94 -4.87 -2.17
N ILE A 138 0.89 -3.53 -2.27
CA ILE A 138 0.73 -2.82 -3.55
C ILE A 138 1.88 -3.17 -4.51
N VAL A 139 3.12 -3.10 -4.03
CA VAL A 139 4.32 -3.41 -4.83
C VAL A 139 4.31 -4.88 -5.27
N LEU A 140 4.02 -5.80 -4.35
CA LEU A 140 3.93 -7.23 -4.65
C LEU A 140 2.87 -7.51 -5.71
N GLN A 141 1.68 -6.92 -5.58
CA GLN A 141 0.60 -7.09 -6.55
C GLN A 141 1.00 -6.57 -7.93
N LYS A 142 1.51 -5.32 -8.03
CA LYS A 142 1.95 -4.71 -9.30
C LYS A 142 3.01 -5.55 -10.00
N LEU A 143 4.02 -6.02 -9.27
CA LEU A 143 5.08 -6.89 -9.81
C LEU A 143 4.52 -8.24 -10.28
N THR A 144 3.58 -8.82 -9.52
CA THR A 144 2.97 -10.11 -9.85
C THR A 144 2.12 -10.03 -11.10
N GLU A 145 1.33 -8.97 -11.25
CA GLU A 145 0.52 -8.73 -12.45
C GLU A 145 1.41 -8.57 -13.68
N GLN A 146 2.49 -7.79 -13.58
CA GLN A 146 3.44 -7.65 -14.68
C GLN A 146 4.12 -8.97 -15.07
N PHE A 147 4.52 -9.77 -14.08
CA PHE A 147 5.09 -11.09 -14.33
C PHE A 147 4.09 -12.01 -15.01
N ARG A 148 2.85 -12.09 -14.49
CA ARG A 148 1.78 -12.94 -15.02
C ARG A 148 1.37 -12.55 -16.44
N ASN A 149 1.45 -11.28 -16.80
CA ASN A 149 1.16 -10.82 -18.16
C ASN A 149 2.20 -11.30 -19.18
N LEU A 150 3.39 -11.71 -18.73
CA LEU A 150 4.46 -12.23 -19.58
C LEU A 150 4.57 -13.75 -19.55
N ASP A 151 4.28 -14.35 -18.41
CA ASP A 151 4.27 -15.80 -18.20
C ASP A 151 3.02 -16.43 -18.86
N THR A 152 3.04 -16.45 -20.20
CA THR A 152 1.89 -16.88 -21.02
C THR A 152 1.56 -18.36 -20.90
N ASP A 153 2.57 -19.19 -20.62
CA ASP A 153 2.48 -20.63 -20.42
C ASP A 153 2.36 -21.03 -18.94
N ARG A 154 2.48 -20.06 -18.01
CA ARG A 154 2.25 -20.22 -16.56
C ARG A 154 3.20 -21.23 -15.92
N ASP A 155 4.44 -21.27 -16.40
CA ASP A 155 5.46 -22.17 -15.88
C ASP A 155 6.30 -21.55 -14.75
N GLY A 156 6.11 -20.25 -14.50
CA GLY A 156 6.83 -19.48 -13.49
C GLY A 156 8.16 -18.91 -13.95
N TYR A 157 8.43 -18.91 -15.27
CA TYR A 157 9.62 -18.35 -15.88
C TYR A 157 9.24 -17.38 -17.01
N ILE A 158 10.08 -16.38 -17.25
CA ILE A 158 9.91 -15.45 -18.37
C ILE A 158 11.26 -15.26 -19.07
N THR A 159 11.22 -15.13 -20.39
CA THR A 159 12.36 -14.68 -21.19
C THR A 159 12.06 -13.26 -21.67
N ILE A 160 12.92 -12.32 -21.33
CA ILE A 160 12.74 -10.89 -21.65
C ILE A 160 14.02 -10.32 -22.27
N GLY A 161 13.86 -9.43 -23.24
CA GLY A 161 14.96 -8.63 -23.78
C GLY A 161 15.47 -7.62 -22.74
N TYR A 162 16.72 -7.18 -22.89
CA TYR A 162 17.32 -6.23 -21.95
C TYR A 162 16.58 -4.88 -21.92
N GLU A 163 16.19 -4.34 -23.07
CA GLU A 163 15.44 -3.07 -23.13
C GLU A 163 14.04 -3.22 -22.51
N ASP A 164 13.35 -4.33 -22.78
CA ASP A 164 12.06 -4.63 -22.17
C ASP A 164 12.17 -4.75 -20.64
N PHE A 165 13.27 -5.33 -20.15
CA PHE A 165 13.56 -5.36 -18.72
C PHE A 165 13.72 -3.95 -18.13
N LEU A 166 14.53 -3.08 -18.76
CA LEU A 166 14.74 -1.71 -18.30
C LEU A 166 13.43 -0.90 -18.29
N VAL A 167 12.64 -0.96 -19.37
CA VAL A 167 11.36 -0.25 -19.48
C VAL A 167 10.41 -0.68 -18.35
N ARG A 168 10.39 -1.97 -17.98
CA ARG A 168 9.55 -2.48 -16.89
C ARG A 168 10.02 -1.96 -15.54
N ILE A 169 11.32 -2.02 -15.26
CA ILE A 169 11.87 -1.50 -14.01
C ILE A 169 11.54 0.00 -13.87
N PHE A 170 11.74 0.79 -14.92
CA PHE A 170 11.45 2.21 -14.85
C PHE A 170 9.97 2.50 -14.67
N THR A 171 9.07 1.81 -15.39
CA THR A 171 7.61 2.01 -15.27
C THR A 171 7.02 1.51 -13.93
N VAL A 172 7.68 0.60 -13.22
CA VAL A 172 7.20 0.13 -11.90
C VAL A 172 7.53 1.12 -10.79
N PHE A 173 8.73 1.71 -10.84
CA PHE A 173 9.30 2.54 -9.77
C PHE A 173 9.26 4.05 -10.06
N THR A 174 8.59 4.47 -11.14
CA THR A 174 8.10 5.84 -11.35
C THR A 174 6.60 5.88 -11.15
#